data_AF-A0A1I5DUE0-F1
#
_entry.id   AF-A0A1I5DUE0-F1
#
_cell.length_a   1.000
_cell.length_b   1.000
_cell.length_c   1.000
_cell.angle_alpha   90.00
_cell.angle_beta   90.00
_cell.angle_gamma   90.00
#
_symmetry.space_group_name_H-M   'P 1'
#
loop_
_entity.id
_entity.type
_entity.pdbx_description
1 polymer ?
#
loop_
_entity_poly.entity_id
_entity_poly.type
_entity_poly.pdbx_seq_one_letter_code
_entity_poly.pdbx_strand_id
1 'polypeptide(L)'
;MILTFEMSKNKGQHKNQIYTYYWVAELEKYENVDEYKEPKIYSLYLTEFYGSEQLESCCLGKVSYPYTMTTGTEFNFPENYDTYLKNLRKLVKDNRKEIQVINKKWKDNHKEKVTVYATTVKGKLCVCEYGGDVILKTGDLISFPKGEFKIIDTFWNDNKNILLFKDFSTFEYGNTH
;
A
#
# COMPACT_ATOMS: atom_id res chain seq x y z
N MET A 1 -4.85 0.68 8.60
CA MET A 1 -5.70 0.16 7.49
C MET A 1 -4.86 0.02 6.24
N ILE A 2 -4.97 -1.12 5.55
CA ILE A 2 -4.34 -1.32 4.24
C ILE A 2 -5.34 -0.89 3.16
N LEU A 3 -4.91 -0.01 2.27
CA LEU A 3 -5.63 0.42 1.08
C LEU A 3 -5.10 -0.36 -0.13
N THR A 4 -6.00 -0.88 -0.93
CA THR A 4 -5.67 -1.61 -2.17
C THR A 4 -6.30 -0.89 -3.36
N PHE A 5 -5.48 -0.53 -4.33
CA PHE A 5 -5.92 0.11 -5.57
C PHE A 5 -5.76 -0.88 -6.71
N GLU A 6 -6.87 -1.35 -7.27
CA GLU A 6 -6.89 -2.19 -8.46
C GLU A 6 -7.23 -1.34 -9.69
N MET A 7 -6.25 -1.14 -10.57
CA MET A 7 -6.38 -0.36 -11.79
C MET A 7 -6.42 -1.26 -13.02
N SER A 8 -7.34 -0.97 -13.93
CA SER A 8 -7.45 -1.62 -15.23
C SER A 8 -7.71 -0.60 -16.33
N LYS A 9 -7.18 -0.85 -17.53
CA LYS A 9 -7.32 0.00 -18.71
C LYS A 9 -7.84 -0.79 -19.90
N ASN A 10 -8.67 -0.18 -20.74
CA ASN A 10 -9.21 -0.85 -21.94
C ASN A 10 -8.30 -0.73 -23.18
N LYS A 11 -7.22 0.06 -23.11
CA LYS A 11 -6.28 0.33 -24.20
C LYS A 11 -4.83 0.28 -23.69
N GLY A 12 -3.87 0.16 -24.62
CA GLY A 12 -2.43 0.10 -24.34
C GLY A 12 -1.85 -1.31 -24.33
N GLN A 13 -0.53 -1.41 -24.13
CA GLN A 13 0.24 -2.67 -24.13
C GLN A 13 -0.24 -3.65 -23.05
N HIS A 14 -0.82 -3.13 -21.98
CA HIS A 14 -1.31 -3.87 -20.83
C HIS A 14 -2.83 -3.80 -20.68
N LYS A 15 -3.55 -3.72 -21.81
CA LYS A 15 -5.02 -3.70 -21.81
C LYS A 15 -5.59 -4.90 -21.04
N ASN A 16 -6.65 -4.64 -20.27
CA ASN A 16 -7.36 -5.63 -19.44
C ASN A 16 -6.50 -6.31 -18.36
N GLN A 17 -5.25 -5.87 -18.13
CA GLN A 17 -4.47 -6.30 -16.98
C GLN A 17 -4.88 -5.51 -15.74
N ILE A 18 -4.87 -6.18 -14.58
CA ILE A 18 -5.14 -5.56 -13.28
C ILE A 18 -3.81 -5.27 -12.61
N TYR A 19 -3.54 -4.00 -12.37
CA TYR A 19 -2.44 -3.54 -11.54
C TYR A 19 -2.91 -3.32 -10.12
N THR A 20 -2.15 -3.83 -9.16
CA THR A 20 -2.50 -3.71 -7.74
C THR A 20 -1.43 -2.92 -7.01
N TYR A 21 -1.85 -1.85 -6.34
CA TYR A 21 -0.99 -1.02 -5.51
C TYR A 21 -1.48 -1.05 -4.07
N TYR A 22 -0.54 -1.09 -3.13
CA TYR A 22 -0.84 -1.17 -1.70
C TYR A 22 -0.31 0.06 -0.97
N TRP A 23 -1.16 0.61 -0.13
CA TRP A 23 -0.84 1.72 0.76
C TRP A 23 -1.33 1.40 2.15
N VAL A 24 -0.82 2.09 3.16
CA VAL A 24 -1.25 1.91 4.55
C VAL A 24 -1.52 3.26 5.18
N ALA A 25 -2.66 3.36 5.85
CA ALA A 25 -3.02 4.50 6.67
C ALA A 25 -2.93 4.11 8.15
N GLU A 26 -2.17 4.87 8.93
CA GLU A 26 -2.10 4.69 10.40
C GLU A 26 -3.37 5.24 11.04
N LEU A 27 -4.10 4.40 11.78
CA LEU A 27 -5.38 4.78 12.39
C LEU A 27 -5.26 5.06 13.89
N GLU A 28 -4.43 4.29 14.61
CA GLU A 28 -4.32 4.32 16.08
C GLU A 28 -3.99 5.72 16.66
N LYS A 29 -3.23 6.53 15.93
CA LYS A 29 -2.88 7.91 16.34
C LYS A 29 -4.01 8.92 16.15
N TYR A 30 -5.03 8.58 15.36
CA TYR A 30 -6.11 9.48 14.96
C TYR A 30 -7.45 9.10 15.59
N GLU A 31 -7.56 7.91 16.18
CA GLU A 31 -8.76 7.43 16.89
C GLU A 31 -8.95 8.10 18.27
N ASN A 32 -7.88 8.60 18.89
CA ASN A 32 -7.89 9.11 20.29
C ASN A 32 -7.84 10.64 20.40
N VAL A 33 -7.95 11.39 19.31
CA VAL A 33 -7.84 12.85 19.31
C VAL A 33 -9.20 13.46 18.96
N ASP A 34 -9.73 14.31 19.82
CA ASP A 34 -10.98 15.07 19.57
C ASP A 34 -10.87 16.05 18.39
N GLU A 35 -9.66 16.25 17.87
CA GLU A 35 -9.33 17.14 16.77
C GLU A 35 -9.17 16.33 15.47
N TYR A 36 -10.08 16.60 14.53
CA TYR A 36 -10.15 15.98 13.20
C TYR A 36 -8.82 16.11 12.44
N LYS A 37 -8.09 15.01 12.27
CA LYS A 37 -6.85 14.97 11.47
C LYS A 37 -6.89 13.82 10.48
N GLU A 38 -6.58 14.14 9.23
CA GLU A 38 -6.50 13.14 8.17
C GLU A 38 -5.28 12.21 8.43
N PRO A 39 -5.47 10.88 8.41
CA PRO A 39 -4.38 9.96 8.69
C PRO A 39 -3.32 10.04 7.60
N LYS A 40 -2.06 10.02 8.02
CA LYS A 40 -0.94 9.84 7.09
C LYS A 40 -1.06 8.50 6.40
N ILE A 41 -0.91 8.53 5.08
CA ILE A 41 -0.88 7.36 4.22
C ILE A 41 0.59 7.14 3.82
N TYR A 42 1.01 5.89 3.67
CA TYR A 42 2.37 5.52 3.27
C TYR A 42 2.32 4.40 2.24
N SER A 43 3.31 4.35 1.36
CA SER A 43 3.43 3.25 0.41
C SER A 43 3.73 1.96 1.17
N LEU A 44 3.03 0.87 0.83
CA LEU A 44 3.23 -0.43 1.44
C LEU A 44 3.84 -1.39 0.42
N TYR A 45 5.06 -1.83 0.70
CA TYR A 45 5.79 -2.76 -0.17
C TYR A 45 5.37 -4.21 0.11
N LEU A 46 4.18 -4.54 -0.40
CA LEU A 46 3.56 -5.85 -0.26
C LEU A 46 3.79 -6.75 -1.49
N THR A 47 4.16 -6.16 -2.64
CA THR A 47 4.52 -6.89 -3.87
C THR A 47 6.04 -6.96 -3.98
N GLU A 48 6.59 -8.15 -4.22
CA GLU A 48 8.04 -8.41 -4.23
C GLU A 48 8.75 -7.70 -5.37
N PHE A 49 9.89 -7.03 -5.08
CA PHE A 49 11.10 -6.88 -5.92
C PHE A 49 12.18 -6.08 -5.14
N TYR A 50 12.41 -6.36 -3.85
CA TYR A 50 13.42 -5.64 -3.04
C TYR A 50 14.28 -6.63 -2.23
N GLY A 51 15.58 -6.38 -2.10
CA GLY A 51 16.47 -7.24 -1.30
C GLY A 51 16.14 -7.21 0.20
N SER A 52 16.53 -8.25 0.94
CA SER A 52 16.33 -8.35 2.40
C SER A 52 16.94 -7.18 3.18
N GLU A 53 18.08 -6.70 2.72
CA GLU A 53 18.76 -5.50 3.19
C GLU A 53 17.83 -4.27 3.25
N GLN A 54 16.82 -4.19 2.37
CA GLN A 54 15.90 -3.07 2.32
C GLN A 54 14.92 -3.10 3.50
N LEU A 55 14.40 -4.28 3.83
CA LEU A 55 13.60 -4.48 5.03
C LEU A 55 14.43 -4.20 6.29
N GLU A 56 15.62 -4.78 6.39
CA GLU A 56 16.49 -4.61 7.56
C GLU A 56 16.90 -3.15 7.75
N SER A 57 17.36 -2.49 6.69
CA SER A 57 17.69 -1.06 6.69
C SER A 57 16.51 -0.22 7.17
N CYS A 58 15.33 -0.47 6.61
CA CYS A 58 14.11 0.24 6.99
C CYS A 58 13.73 0.02 8.46
N CYS A 59 13.82 -1.22 8.95
CA CYS A 59 13.55 -1.55 10.35
C CYS A 59 14.56 -0.94 11.33
N LEU A 60 15.77 -0.61 10.87
CA LEU A 60 16.77 0.14 11.63
C LEU A 60 16.59 1.66 11.52
N GLY A 61 15.54 2.13 10.83
CA GLY A 61 15.27 3.55 10.61
C GLY A 61 16.20 4.21 9.59
N LYS A 62 16.92 3.41 8.79
CA LYS A 62 17.79 3.90 7.72
C LYS A 62 17.00 4.05 6.42
N VAL A 63 17.54 4.84 5.50
CA VAL A 63 17.01 5.00 4.14
C VAL A 63 16.97 3.64 3.44
N SER A 64 15.91 3.38 2.69
CA SER A 64 15.76 2.17 1.89
C SER A 64 15.57 2.51 0.41
N TYR A 65 16.16 1.67 -0.43
CA TYR A 65 16.19 1.74 -1.89
C TYR A 65 15.58 0.45 -2.48
N PRO A 66 14.25 0.26 -2.42
CA PRO A 66 13.59 -0.97 -2.86
C PRO A 66 13.91 -1.40 -4.30
N TYR A 67 14.26 -0.46 -5.17
CA TYR A 67 14.48 -0.70 -6.61
C TYR A 67 15.95 -0.72 -7.04
N THR A 68 16.90 -0.49 -6.13
CA THR A 68 18.32 -0.64 -6.48
C THR A 68 18.68 -2.11 -6.36
N MET A 69 18.84 -2.79 -7.50
CA MET A 69 19.55 -4.06 -7.54
C MET A 69 21.03 -3.79 -7.28
N THR A 70 21.44 -3.78 -6.01
CA THR A 70 22.86 -3.73 -5.65
C THR A 70 23.46 -5.08 -6.02
N THR A 71 24.53 -5.07 -6.82
CA THR A 71 25.20 -6.27 -7.35
C THR A 71 26.01 -7.06 -6.31
N GLY A 72 25.88 -6.72 -5.02
CA GLY A 72 26.77 -7.17 -3.94
C GLY A 72 26.12 -8.01 -2.84
N THR A 73 24.80 -8.17 -2.84
CA THR A 73 24.09 -8.93 -1.81
C THR A 73 23.17 -9.96 -2.46
N GLU A 74 23.37 -11.23 -2.11
CA GLU A 74 22.43 -12.30 -2.45
C GLU A 74 21.02 -11.90 -1.99
N PHE A 75 19.99 -12.31 -2.74
CA PHE A 75 18.58 -12.17 -2.36
C PHE A 75 18.24 -13.07 -1.14
N ASN A 76 18.96 -12.90 -0.03
CA ASN A 76 18.76 -13.64 1.20
C ASN A 76 17.69 -12.94 2.02
N PHE A 77 16.44 -12.99 1.53
CA PHE A 77 15.28 -12.75 2.37
C PHE A 77 15.41 -13.55 3.67
N PRO A 78 14.97 -13.02 4.82
CA PRO A 78 14.73 -13.87 5.98
C PRO A 78 13.94 -15.09 5.50
N GLU A 79 14.35 -16.30 5.89
CA GLU A 79 13.69 -17.52 5.44
C GLU A 79 12.16 -17.36 5.55
N ASN A 80 11.45 -17.61 4.45
CA ASN A 80 9.99 -17.54 4.33
C ASN A 80 9.36 -16.13 4.27
N TYR A 81 10.12 -15.03 4.14
CA TYR A 81 9.51 -13.69 4.03
C TYR A 81 8.65 -13.51 2.77
N ASP A 82 9.05 -14.06 1.63
CA ASP A 82 8.23 -14.14 0.42
C ASP A 82 6.89 -14.87 0.68
N THR A 83 6.96 -16.03 1.34
CA THR A 83 5.77 -16.81 1.72
C THR A 83 4.89 -16.02 2.68
N TYR A 84 5.49 -15.29 3.62
CA TYR A 84 4.79 -14.38 4.52
C TYR A 84 4.07 -13.26 3.76
N LEU A 85 4.72 -12.58 2.79
CA LEU A 85 4.08 -11.56 1.96
C LEU A 85 2.93 -12.14 1.13
N LYS A 86 3.12 -13.34 0.55
CA LYS A 86 2.05 -14.07 -0.16
C LYS A 86 0.84 -14.32 0.74
N ASN A 87 1.08 -14.80 1.96
CA ASN A 87 0.02 -15.04 2.95
C ASN A 87 -0.67 -13.74 3.38
N LEU A 88 0.07 -12.66 3.59
CA LEU A 88 -0.50 -11.36 3.93
C LEU A 88 -1.32 -10.77 2.78
N ARG A 89 -0.85 -10.88 1.52
CA ARG A 89 -1.63 -10.50 0.32
C ARG A 89 -2.95 -11.26 0.26
N LYS A 90 -2.90 -12.57 0.51
CA LYS A 90 -4.12 -13.40 0.55
C LYS A 90 -5.06 -12.95 1.67
N LEU A 91 -4.55 -12.76 2.88
CA LEU A 91 -5.33 -12.27 4.02
C LEU A 91 -6.00 -10.92 3.72
N VAL A 92 -5.25 -9.97 3.15
CA VAL A 92 -5.77 -8.66 2.75
C VAL A 92 -6.86 -8.81 1.68
N LYS A 93 -6.60 -9.61 0.64
CA LYS A 93 -7.53 -9.81 -0.47
C LYS A 93 -8.84 -10.46 -0.03
N ASP A 94 -8.78 -11.44 0.86
CA ASP A 94 -9.95 -12.20 1.31
C ASP A 94 -10.86 -11.37 2.26
N ASN A 95 -10.31 -10.31 2.87
CA ASN A 95 -11.01 -9.50 3.89
C ASN A 95 -11.21 -8.02 3.50
N ARG A 96 -10.79 -7.61 2.30
CA ARG A 96 -10.96 -6.23 1.84
C ARG A 96 -12.42 -5.94 1.50
N LYS A 97 -12.87 -4.71 1.76
CA LYS A 97 -14.16 -4.20 1.27
C LYS A 97 -13.93 -3.11 0.24
N GLU A 98 -14.75 -3.11 -0.80
CA GLU A 98 -14.78 -2.02 -1.76
C GLU A 98 -15.28 -0.75 -1.08
N ILE A 99 -14.55 0.36 -1.23
CA ILE A 99 -14.91 1.66 -0.65
C ILE A 99 -15.14 2.73 -1.71
N GLN A 100 -14.54 2.58 -2.90
CA GLN A 100 -14.75 3.53 -3.99
C GLN A 100 -14.47 2.90 -5.35
N VAL A 101 -15.24 3.30 -6.37
CA VAL A 101 -14.94 3.02 -7.78
C VAL A 101 -14.77 4.32 -8.54
N ILE A 102 -13.60 4.51 -9.15
CA ILE A 102 -13.25 5.70 -9.94
C ILE A 102 -13.18 5.29 -11.41
N ASN A 103 -13.97 5.97 -12.25
CA ASN A 103 -13.99 5.74 -13.69
C ASN A 103 -13.44 6.98 -14.40
N LYS A 104 -12.25 6.87 -15.00
CA LYS A 104 -11.64 7.92 -15.80
C LYS A 104 -11.90 7.64 -17.28
N LYS A 105 -12.42 8.63 -17.99
CA LYS A 105 -12.62 8.59 -19.45
C LYS A 105 -11.76 9.67 -20.09
N TRP A 106 -10.93 9.26 -21.04
CA TRP A 106 -10.07 10.14 -21.81
C TRP A 106 -10.55 10.22 -23.26
N LYS A 107 -9.85 11.02 -24.06
CA LYS A 107 -10.06 11.07 -25.51
C LYS A 107 -9.90 9.68 -26.14
N ASP A 108 -10.47 9.50 -27.33
CA ASP A 108 -10.41 8.26 -28.11
C ASP A 108 -10.98 7.03 -27.37
N ASN A 109 -11.96 7.21 -26.48
CA ASN A 109 -12.62 6.13 -25.75
C ASN A 109 -11.64 5.28 -24.88
N HIS A 110 -10.51 5.86 -24.48
CA HIS A 110 -9.64 5.26 -23.45
C HIS A 110 -10.33 5.40 -22.09
N LYS A 111 -10.57 4.26 -21.45
CA LYS A 111 -11.19 4.16 -20.13
C LYS A 111 -10.22 3.49 -19.15
N GLU A 112 -10.15 4.06 -17.97
CA GLU A 112 -9.44 3.50 -16.82
C GLU A 112 -10.44 3.34 -15.67
N LYS A 113 -10.47 2.15 -15.07
CA LYS A 113 -11.24 1.87 -13.86
C LYS A 113 -10.27 1.61 -12.73
N VAL A 114 -10.43 2.34 -11.63
CA VAL A 114 -9.73 2.12 -10.38
C VAL A 114 -10.75 1.71 -9.34
N THR A 115 -10.55 0.55 -8.71
CA THR A 115 -11.37 0.10 -7.58
C THR A 115 -10.51 0.21 -6.33
N VAL A 116 -10.98 0.99 -5.36
CA VAL A 116 -10.32 1.21 -4.08
C VAL A 116 -10.98 0.30 -3.07
N TYR A 117 -10.16 -0.48 -2.39
CA TYR A 117 -10.57 -1.32 -1.28
C TYR A 117 -9.81 -0.93 -0.01
N ALA A 118 -10.41 -1.22 1.13
CA ALA A 118 -9.78 -1.11 2.43
C ALA A 118 -9.88 -2.42 3.20
N THR A 119 -8.82 -2.73 3.96
CA THR A 119 -8.77 -3.82 4.92
C THR A 119 -8.24 -3.30 6.24
N THR A 120 -9.02 -3.42 7.31
CA THR A 120 -8.57 -3.00 8.64
C THR A 120 -7.79 -4.13 9.30
N VAL A 121 -6.56 -3.82 9.69
CA VAL A 121 -5.61 -4.78 10.26
C VAL A 121 -4.91 -4.18 11.47
N LYS A 122 -4.59 -5.04 12.44
CA LYS A 122 -3.60 -4.79 13.48
C LYS A 122 -2.32 -5.52 13.09
N GLY A 123 -1.20 -4.81 13.06
CA GLY A 123 0.09 -5.38 12.70
C GLY A 123 1.22 -4.39 12.95
N LYS A 124 2.46 -4.79 12.68
CA LYS A 124 3.63 -3.92 12.78
C LYS A 124 4.19 -3.61 11.40
N LEU A 125 4.67 -2.39 11.25
CA LEU A 125 5.34 -1.91 10.05
C LEU A 125 6.73 -1.41 10.42
N CYS A 126 7.71 -1.68 9.58
CA CYS A 126 8.94 -0.91 9.53
C CYS A 126 8.72 0.25 8.57
N VAL A 127 8.92 1.48 9.04
CA VAL A 127 8.64 2.70 8.28
C VAL A 127 9.93 3.52 8.18
N CYS A 128 10.31 3.93 6.98
CA CYS A 128 11.57 4.63 6.72
C CYS A 128 11.50 5.53 5.49
N GLU A 129 12.53 6.34 5.30
CA GLU A 129 12.69 7.20 4.12
C GLU A 129 13.03 6.38 2.87
N TYR A 130 12.50 6.83 1.74
CA TYR A 130 12.84 6.32 0.41
C TYR A 130 14.08 7.01 -0.12
N GLY A 131 15.05 6.24 -0.59
CA GLY A 131 16.35 6.76 -1.05
C GLY A 131 16.48 7.00 -2.55
N GLY A 132 15.56 6.50 -3.38
CA GLY A 132 15.69 6.59 -4.84
C GLY A 132 15.38 7.98 -5.42
N ASP A 133 15.77 8.18 -6.68
CA ASP A 133 15.55 9.42 -7.43
C ASP A 133 14.05 9.55 -7.87
N VAL A 134 13.15 9.82 -6.90
CA VAL A 134 11.73 10.32 -7.03
C VAL A 134 10.73 9.46 -7.87
N ILE A 135 9.38 9.51 -7.76
CA ILE A 135 8.43 10.24 -6.89
C ILE A 135 7.50 9.23 -6.19
N LEU A 136 7.54 9.18 -4.86
CA LEU A 136 6.41 8.78 -4.00
C LEU A 136 5.73 10.08 -3.53
N LYS A 137 4.38 10.13 -3.34
CA LYS A 137 3.57 10.94 -2.37
C LYS A 137 2.17 10.30 -2.22
N THR A 138 1.54 10.17 -1.06
CA THR A 138 1.45 11.07 0.11
C THR A 138 1.55 10.24 1.39
N GLY A 139 2.45 10.41 2.37
CA GLY A 139 3.53 11.40 2.58
C GLY A 139 4.85 10.74 3.02
N ASP A 140 5.53 10.19 2.01
CA ASP A 140 6.96 9.88 1.79
C ASP A 140 7.78 9.26 2.90
N LEU A 141 7.12 8.34 3.59
CA LEU A 141 7.80 7.17 4.10
C LEU A 141 7.31 5.96 3.31
N ILE A 142 8.18 4.96 3.21
CA ILE A 142 7.79 3.63 2.75
C ILE A 142 7.64 2.72 3.94
N SER A 143 6.84 1.68 3.77
CA SER A 143 6.57 0.73 4.83
C SER A 143 6.71 -0.71 4.35
N PHE A 144 7.27 -1.53 5.24
CA PHE A 144 7.37 -2.97 5.08
C PHE A 144 6.65 -3.68 6.22
N PRO A 145 5.83 -4.69 5.94
CA PRO A 145 5.10 -5.42 6.97
C PRO A 145 6.03 -6.36 7.75
N LYS A 146 5.91 -6.39 9.08
CA LYS A 146 6.73 -7.25 9.95
C LYS A 146 5.88 -7.95 11.00
N GLY A 147 6.10 -9.25 11.19
CA GLY A 147 5.38 -10.06 12.18
C GLY A 147 3.94 -10.36 11.79
N GLU A 148 3.12 -10.79 12.74
CA GLU A 148 1.74 -11.20 12.44
C GLU A 148 0.79 -10.03 12.23
N PHE A 149 -0.12 -10.18 11.27
CA PHE A 149 -1.24 -9.27 11.02
C PHE A 149 -2.55 -9.95 11.37
N LYS A 150 -3.45 -9.23 12.03
CA LYS A 150 -4.79 -9.69 12.43
C LYS A 150 -5.86 -8.77 11.85
N ILE A 151 -6.94 -9.36 11.33
CA ILE A 151 -8.10 -8.61 10.85
C ILE A 151 -8.83 -7.96 12.03
N ILE A 152 -9.32 -6.73 11.81
CA ILE A 152 -10.18 -6.01 12.76
C ILE A 152 -11.52 -5.72 12.08
N ASP A 153 -12.54 -6.51 12.35
CA ASP A 153 -13.85 -6.35 11.71
C ASP A 153 -14.70 -5.23 12.31
N THR A 154 -14.48 -4.89 13.58
CA THR A 154 -15.27 -3.90 14.32
C THR A 154 -15.13 -2.49 13.74
N PHE A 155 -14.05 -2.22 13.02
CA PHE A 155 -13.76 -0.89 12.47
C PHE A 155 -14.85 -0.43 11.51
N TRP A 156 -15.47 -1.32 10.73
CA TRP A 156 -16.46 -0.92 9.71
C TRP A 156 -17.76 -0.33 10.26
N ASN A 157 -18.05 -0.54 11.54
CA ASN A 157 -19.30 -0.12 12.17
C ASN A 157 -19.17 1.19 12.95
N ASP A 158 -17.98 1.82 12.93
CA ASP A 158 -17.75 3.11 13.59
C ASP A 158 -17.99 4.26 12.61
N ASN A 159 -18.91 5.17 12.97
CA ASN A 159 -19.33 6.29 12.12
C ASN A 159 -18.24 7.38 11.96
N LYS A 160 -17.09 7.24 12.63
CA LYS A 160 -15.98 8.21 12.62
C LYS A 160 -14.89 7.93 11.57
N ASN A 161 -15.11 6.98 10.66
CA ASN A 161 -14.07 6.52 9.74
C ASN A 161 -13.86 7.40 8.52
N ILE A 162 -13.06 8.46 8.67
CA ILE A 162 -12.75 9.43 7.61
C ILE A 162 -12.25 8.80 6.30
N LEU A 163 -11.48 7.70 6.35
CA LEU A 163 -10.94 7.04 5.16
C LEU A 163 -12.00 6.35 4.30
N LEU A 164 -13.15 5.98 4.87
CA LEU A 164 -14.25 5.42 4.09
C LEU A 164 -14.96 6.49 3.25
N PHE A 165 -14.86 7.75 3.68
CA PHE A 165 -15.50 8.90 3.04
C PHE A 165 -14.51 9.79 2.28
N LYS A 166 -13.20 9.50 2.36
CA LYS A 166 -12.17 10.21 1.61
C LYS A 166 -12.36 9.95 0.11
N ASP A 167 -12.36 11.01 -0.69
CA ASP A 167 -12.32 10.89 -2.14
C ASP A 167 -10.88 10.58 -2.62
N PHE A 168 -10.69 9.41 -3.22
CA PHE A 168 -9.41 9.00 -3.80
C PHE A 168 -9.29 9.31 -5.29
N SER A 169 -10.23 10.06 -5.90
CA SER A 169 -10.22 10.37 -7.34
C SER A 169 -8.94 11.06 -7.82
N THR A 170 -8.33 11.88 -6.96
CA THR A 170 -7.07 12.60 -7.19
C THR A 170 -5.86 11.97 -6.49
N PHE A 171 -6.01 10.79 -5.87
CA PHE A 171 -4.92 10.15 -5.14
C PHE A 171 -3.92 9.49 -6.11
N GLU A 172 -2.63 9.79 -5.94
CA GLU A 172 -1.54 9.21 -6.73
C GLU A 172 -1.13 7.85 -6.15
N TYR A 173 -1.85 6.79 -6.51
CA TYR A 173 -1.62 5.43 -5.97
C TYR A 173 -0.47 4.66 -6.64
N GLY A 174 0.02 5.10 -7.79
CA GLY A 174 1.16 4.46 -8.46
C GLY A 174 2.46 4.73 -7.71
N ASN A 175 3.15 3.68 -7.29
CA ASN A 175 4.43 3.77 -6.56
C ASN A 175 5.64 3.22 -7.36
N THR A 176 5.45 2.91 -8.64
CA THR A 176 6.47 2.44 -9.59
C THR A 176 6.18 3.00 -10.99
N HIS A 177 7.22 3.40 -11.71
CA HIS A 177 7.17 3.57 -13.16
C HIS A 177 7.13 2.21 -13.86
#